data_AF-A0A6I9MMN0-F1
#
_entry.id   AF-A0A6I9MMN0-F1
#
_cell.length_a   1.000
_cell.length_b   1.000
_cell.length_c   1.000
_cell.angle_alpha   90.00
_cell.angle_beta   90.00
_cell.angle_gamma   90.00
#
_symmetry.space_group_name_H-M   'P 1'
#
loop_
_entity.id
_entity.type
_entity.pdbx_description
1 polymer ?
#
loop_
_entity_poly.entity_id
_entity_poly.type
_entity_poly.pdbx_seq_one_letter_code
_entity_poly.pdbx_strand_id
1 'polypeptide(L)'
;AVAAAARIGYPVMVRSAFALGGLGSGFANNREQLVTLVTAAFAHTSQVLVDKSLKGWKEIEYEVVRDAYDNCITVCNMENIDPLGIHTGESIVVAPSQTLNDHEYNMLRKTAIKVIRHLGIVGECNIQYALSPESEQ
;
A
#
# COMPACT_ATOMS: atom_id res chain seq x y z
N ALA A 1 14.75 -12.14 -4.94
CA ALA A 1 14.90 -10.76 -4.41
C ALA A 1 16.04 -9.99 -5.07
N VAL A 2 17.30 -10.41 -4.95
CA VAL A 2 18.48 -9.67 -5.46
C VAL A 2 18.39 -9.28 -6.94
N ALA A 3 18.01 -10.22 -7.82
CA ALA A 3 17.86 -9.94 -9.24
C ALA A 3 16.75 -8.92 -9.54
N ALA A 4 15.67 -8.91 -8.76
CA ALA A 4 14.58 -7.94 -8.90
C ALA A 4 15.05 -6.54 -8.45
N ALA A 5 15.73 -6.44 -7.30
CA ALA A 5 16.26 -5.18 -6.81
C ALA A 5 17.33 -4.58 -7.74
N ALA A 6 18.17 -5.42 -8.36
CA ALA A 6 19.14 -4.96 -9.36
C ALA A 6 18.47 -4.37 -10.61
N ARG A 7 17.29 -4.89 -11.01
CA ARG A 7 16.50 -4.35 -12.11
C ARG A 7 15.74 -3.06 -11.74
N ILE A 8 15.21 -3.00 -10.52
CA ILE A 8 14.40 -1.86 -10.04
C ILE A 8 15.29 -0.66 -9.67
N GLY A 9 16.47 -0.93 -9.10
CA GLY A 9 17.35 0.07 -8.48
C GLY A 9 16.99 0.33 -7.02
N TYR A 10 18.00 0.59 -6.19
CA TYR A 10 17.81 0.95 -4.79
C TYR A 10 17.45 2.45 -4.64
N PRO A 11 16.71 2.85 -3.58
CA PRO A 11 16.15 1.99 -2.52
C PRO A 11 14.90 1.21 -2.97
N VAL A 12 14.74 0.00 -2.41
CA VAL A 12 13.59 -0.88 -2.65
C VAL A 12 12.80 -1.15 -1.36
N MET A 13 11.51 -1.43 -1.51
CA MET A 13 10.62 -1.93 -0.46
C MET A 13 10.45 -3.44 -0.62
N VAL A 14 10.52 -4.18 0.48
CA VAL A 14 10.19 -5.61 0.55
C VAL A 14 8.90 -5.78 1.34
N ARG A 15 7.99 -6.59 0.83
CA ARG A 15 6.75 -6.98 1.52
C ARG A 15 6.60 -8.50 1.57
N SER A 16 6.36 -9.04 2.76
CA SER A 16 6.09 -10.48 2.93
C SER A 16 4.70 -10.84 2.40
N ALA A 17 4.60 -11.94 1.66
CA ALA A 17 3.29 -12.49 1.28
C ALA A 17 2.60 -13.15 2.49
N PHE A 18 1.26 -13.11 2.51
CA PHE A 18 0.42 -13.72 3.55
C PHE A 18 0.73 -13.24 4.98
N ALA A 19 1.14 -11.98 5.10
CA ALA A 19 1.43 -11.31 6.37
C ALA A 19 0.68 -9.98 6.46
N LEU A 20 0.40 -9.53 7.68
CA LEU A 20 -0.21 -8.24 7.99
C LEU A 20 0.68 -7.49 8.98
N GLY A 21 0.44 -6.18 9.17
CA GLY A 21 1.17 -5.39 10.15
C GLY A 21 2.64 -5.17 9.84
N GLY A 22 3.05 -5.29 8.57
CA GLY A 22 4.44 -5.09 8.16
C GLY A 22 5.41 -6.22 8.55
N LEU A 23 4.92 -7.38 9.01
CA LEU A 23 5.80 -8.49 9.40
C LEU A 23 6.76 -8.91 8.27
N GLY A 24 8.07 -8.83 8.52
CA GLY A 24 9.11 -9.13 7.54
C GLY A 24 9.19 -8.15 6.35
N SER A 25 8.48 -7.02 6.43
CA SER A 25 8.52 -5.97 5.43
C SER A 25 9.50 -4.87 5.84
N GLY A 26 10.01 -4.11 4.87
CA GLY A 26 10.93 -3.01 5.15
C GLY A 26 11.68 -2.49 3.94
N PHE A 27 12.49 -1.47 4.17
CA PHE A 27 13.30 -0.84 3.12
C PHE A 27 14.72 -1.37 3.10
N ALA A 28 15.26 -1.51 1.89
CA ALA A 28 16.67 -1.78 1.68
C ALA A 28 17.28 -0.71 0.76
N ASN A 29 18.36 -0.07 1.21
CA ASN A 29 19.09 0.94 0.43
C ASN A 29 20.25 0.34 -0.37
N ASN A 30 20.60 -0.92 -0.11
CA ASN A 30 21.66 -1.65 -0.79
C ASN A 30 21.41 -3.16 -0.73
N ARG A 31 22.29 -3.92 -1.38
CA ARG A 31 22.20 -5.38 -1.49
C ARG A 31 22.32 -6.08 -0.15
N GLU A 32 23.18 -5.59 0.72
CA GLU A 32 23.45 -6.18 2.03
C GLU A 32 22.22 -6.08 2.92
N GLN A 33 21.61 -4.89 2.99
CA GLN A 33 20.35 -4.66 3.70
C GLN A 33 19.22 -5.53 3.15
N LEU A 34 19.13 -5.66 1.82
CA LEU A 34 18.12 -6.49 1.16
C LEU A 34 18.27 -7.97 1.55
N VAL A 35 19.49 -8.50 1.51
CA VAL A 35 19.76 -9.90 1.87
C VAL A 35 19.38 -10.15 3.33
N THR A 36 19.78 -9.27 4.26
CA THR A 36 19.42 -9.39 5.67
C THR A 36 17.90 -9.37 5.86
N LEU A 37 17.21 -8.41 5.26
CA LEU A 37 15.76 -8.24 5.39
C LEU A 37 14.99 -9.45 4.84
N VAL A 38 15.32 -9.89 3.63
CA VAL A 38 14.64 -11.00 2.96
C VAL A 38 14.94 -12.34 3.64
N THR A 39 16.16 -12.52 4.17
CA THR A 39 16.50 -13.73 4.95
C THR A 39 15.64 -13.85 6.20
N ALA A 40 15.42 -12.74 6.91
CA ALA A 40 14.51 -12.71 8.05
C ALA A 40 13.05 -12.95 7.63
N ALA A 41 12.60 -12.32 6.54
CA ALA A 41 11.24 -12.51 6.03
C ALA A 41 10.95 -13.98 5.65
N PHE A 42 11.91 -14.67 5.03
CA PHE A 42 11.74 -16.06 4.61
C PHE A 42 11.66 -17.08 5.76
N ALA A 43 11.92 -16.68 7.01
CA ALA A 43 11.61 -17.50 8.17
C ALA A 43 10.09 -17.63 8.41
N HIS A 44 9.29 -16.71 7.88
CA HIS A 44 7.84 -16.62 8.14
C HIS A 44 6.97 -16.75 6.88
N THR A 45 7.53 -16.54 5.69
CA THR A 45 6.81 -16.66 4.41
C THR A 45 7.68 -17.32 3.36
N SER A 46 7.08 -17.98 2.36
CA SER A 46 7.82 -18.53 1.21
C SER A 46 7.97 -17.53 0.07
N GLN A 47 7.35 -16.36 0.15
CA GLN A 47 7.31 -15.38 -0.93
C GLN A 47 7.42 -13.96 -0.39
N VAL A 48 8.23 -13.15 -1.06
CA VAL A 48 8.32 -11.70 -0.84
C VAL A 48 8.11 -10.97 -2.16
N LEU A 49 7.48 -9.80 -2.09
CA LEU A 49 7.39 -8.83 -3.17
C LEU A 49 8.51 -7.79 -2.99
N VAL A 50 9.23 -7.48 -4.06
CA VAL A 50 10.25 -6.42 -4.08
C VAL A 50 9.77 -5.33 -5.03
N ASP A 51 9.67 -4.11 -4.53
CA ASP A 51 9.08 -2.97 -5.23
C ASP A 51 9.97 -1.72 -5.13
N LYS A 52 9.74 -0.74 -6.00
CA LYS A 52 10.43 0.55 -5.91
C LYS A 52 9.99 1.27 -4.64
N SER A 53 10.94 1.89 -3.94
CA SER A 53 10.59 2.75 -2.80
C SER A 53 9.79 3.97 -3.27
N LEU A 54 8.60 4.15 -2.70
CA LEU A 54 7.77 5.35 -2.83
C LEU A 54 7.80 6.19 -1.54
N LYS A 55 8.90 6.09 -0.78
CA LYS A 55 9.03 6.74 0.52
C LYS A 55 8.77 8.24 0.40
N GLY A 56 7.92 8.78 1.27
CA GLY A 56 7.56 10.20 1.27
C GLY A 56 6.29 10.54 0.47
N TRP A 57 5.71 9.58 -0.26
CA TRP A 57 4.40 9.78 -0.90
C TRP A 57 3.28 9.79 0.15
N LYS A 58 2.15 10.43 -0.17
CA LYS A 58 0.97 10.38 0.68
C LYS A 58 0.45 8.94 0.71
N GLU A 59 0.04 8.47 1.88
CA GLU A 59 -0.60 7.17 2.03
C GLU A 59 -2.09 7.37 2.33
N ILE A 60 -2.94 6.80 1.48
CA ILE A 60 -4.39 6.99 1.50
C ILE A 60 -5.06 5.62 1.55
N GLU A 61 -6.06 5.47 2.40
CA GLU A 61 -6.80 4.22 2.57
C GLU A 61 -8.29 4.40 2.31
N TYR A 62 -8.94 3.36 1.80
CA TYR A 62 -10.38 3.29 1.62
C TYR A 62 -10.95 2.00 2.20
N GLU A 63 -11.99 2.13 3.01
CA GLU A 63 -12.82 1.02 3.45
C GLU A 63 -13.99 0.86 2.48
N VAL A 64 -14.15 -0.33 1.92
CA VAL A 64 -15.13 -0.58 0.85
C VAL A 64 -15.98 -1.78 1.17
N VAL A 65 -17.28 -1.62 0.96
CA VAL A 65 -18.27 -2.70 1.09
C VAL A 65 -18.88 -2.99 -0.27
N ARG A 66 -18.93 -4.26 -0.64
CA ARG A 66 -19.58 -4.76 -1.85
C ARG A 66 -20.49 -5.93 -1.53
N ASP A 67 -21.76 -5.86 -1.92
CA ASP A 67 -22.71 -6.95 -1.71
C ASP A 67 -22.81 -7.91 -2.92
N ALA A 68 -23.61 -8.96 -2.76
CA ALA A 68 -23.85 -9.97 -3.80
C ALA A 68 -24.70 -9.45 -4.98
N TYR A 69 -25.30 -8.27 -4.86
CA TYR A 69 -26.07 -7.59 -5.92
C TYR A 69 -25.23 -6.54 -6.67
N ASP A 70 -23.91 -6.54 -6.43
CA ASP A 70 -22.93 -5.60 -7.01
C ASP A 70 -23.10 -4.13 -6.59
N ASN A 71 -23.87 -3.87 -5.53
CA ASN A 71 -23.82 -2.58 -4.85
C ASN A 71 -22.46 -2.43 -4.20
N CYS A 72 -21.76 -1.33 -4.47
CA CYS A 72 -20.40 -1.10 -3.98
C CYS A 72 -20.22 0.35 -3.54
N ILE A 73 -19.84 0.52 -2.27
CA ILE A 73 -19.67 1.83 -1.63
C ILE A 73 -18.33 1.91 -0.92
N THR A 74 -17.73 3.10 -0.95
CA THR A 74 -16.60 3.47 -0.09
C THR A 74 -17.16 4.06 1.21
N VAL A 75 -17.03 3.35 2.31
CA VAL A 75 -17.62 3.70 3.62
C VAL A 75 -16.81 4.80 4.30
N CYS A 76 -15.49 4.69 4.27
CA CYS A 76 -14.56 5.63 4.87
C CYS A 76 -13.35 5.80 3.95
N ASN A 77 -12.77 7.00 3.97
CA ASN A 77 -11.43 7.24 3.42
C ASN A 77 -10.57 7.88 4.50
N MET A 78 -9.31 7.48 4.53
CA MET A 78 -8.35 7.89 5.56
C MET A 78 -7.08 8.42 4.89
N GLU A 79 -6.46 9.40 5.53
CA GLU A 79 -5.17 9.97 5.12
C GLU A 79 -4.18 9.85 6.26
N ASN A 80 -3.02 9.26 5.96
CA ASN A 80 -1.95 9.17 6.93
C ASN A 80 -1.21 10.51 6.98
N ILE A 81 -1.04 11.05 8.18
CA ILE A 81 -0.21 12.23 8.43
C ILE A 81 1.27 11.86 8.24
N ASP A 82 1.64 10.69 8.75
CA ASP A 82 2.95 10.11 8.50
C ASP A 82 3.01 9.56 7.07
N PRO A 83 4.00 9.96 6.25
CA PRO A 83 4.06 9.56 4.86
C PRO A 83 4.47 8.10 4.71
N LEU A 84 4.26 7.57 3.51
CA LEU A 84 4.59 6.19 3.16
C LEU A 84 6.04 5.88 3.55
N GLY A 85 6.20 4.86 4.37
CA GLY A 85 7.47 4.48 4.97
C GLY A 85 7.37 4.15 6.45
N ILE A 86 6.35 4.67 7.11
CA ILE A 86 5.89 4.25 8.43
C ILE A 86 4.65 3.39 8.20
N HIS A 87 4.53 2.27 8.90
CA HIS A 87 3.39 1.36 8.70
C HIS A 87 2.11 2.03 9.21
N THR A 88 0.98 1.86 8.52
CA THR A 88 -0.28 2.57 8.86
C THR A 88 -0.75 2.36 10.29
N GLY A 89 -0.57 1.15 10.83
CA GLY A 89 -0.83 0.84 12.24
C GLY A 89 0.07 1.55 13.27
N GLU A 90 1.15 2.20 12.82
CA GLU A 90 2.07 3.03 13.61
C GLU A 90 1.97 4.53 13.24
N SER A 91 1.25 4.85 12.17
CA SER A 91 1.05 6.20 11.67
C SER A 91 -0.08 6.92 12.41
N ILE A 92 0.02 8.24 12.54
CA ILE A 92 -1.15 9.08 12.85
C ILE A 92 -2.02 9.17 11.60
N VAL A 93 -3.30 8.83 11.74
CA VAL A 93 -4.25 8.77 10.63
C VAL A 93 -5.46 9.64 10.94
N VAL A 94 -5.98 10.33 9.91
CA VAL A 94 -7.21 11.15 10.01
C VAL A 94 -8.28 10.66 9.05
N ALA A 95 -9.54 10.84 9.45
CA ALA A 95 -10.72 10.54 8.64
C ALA A 95 -11.71 11.75 8.69
N PRO A 96 -12.21 12.25 7.55
CA PRO A 96 -11.84 11.86 6.18
C PRO A 96 -10.45 12.38 5.77
N SER A 97 -9.97 12.05 4.57
CA SER A 97 -8.79 12.71 3.98
C SER A 97 -8.97 14.23 3.90
N GLN A 98 -7.88 14.98 4.08
CA GLN A 98 -7.86 16.43 4.24
C GLN A 98 -7.22 17.15 3.06
N THR A 99 -6.27 16.51 2.36
CA THR A 99 -5.44 17.19 1.34
C THR A 99 -5.66 16.71 -0.08
N LEU A 100 -6.66 15.85 -0.30
CA LEU A 100 -7.08 15.42 -1.64
C LEU A 100 -7.98 16.48 -2.27
N ASN A 101 -7.70 16.82 -3.53
CA ASN A 101 -8.67 17.55 -4.33
C ASN A 101 -9.79 16.59 -4.80
N ASP A 102 -10.89 17.15 -5.33
CA ASP A 102 -12.04 16.35 -5.76
C ASP A 102 -11.70 15.36 -6.89
N HIS A 103 -10.76 15.71 -7.78
CA HIS A 103 -10.30 14.83 -8.85
C HIS A 103 -9.56 13.61 -8.28
N GLU A 104 -8.57 13.83 -7.41
CA GLU A 104 -7.81 12.77 -6.73
C GLU A 104 -8.73 11.87 -5.91
N TYR A 105 -9.64 12.46 -5.12
CA TYR A 105 -10.61 11.72 -4.33
C TYR A 105 -11.45 10.79 -5.23
N ASN A 106 -12.05 11.34 -6.29
CA ASN A 106 -12.89 10.56 -7.19
C ASN A 106 -12.09 9.54 -8.01
N MET A 107 -10.83 9.83 -8.36
CA MET A 107 -9.94 8.89 -9.03
C MET A 107 -9.66 7.67 -8.14
N LEU A 108 -9.24 7.89 -6.89
CA LEU A 108 -8.94 6.83 -5.93
C LEU A 108 -10.21 6.02 -5.61
N ARG A 109 -11.33 6.69 -5.33
CA ARG A 109 -12.64 6.05 -5.10
C ARG A 109 -13.07 5.16 -6.27
N LYS A 110 -12.99 5.65 -7.51
CA LYS A 110 -13.35 4.86 -8.70
C LYS A 110 -12.40 3.66 -8.88
N THR A 111 -11.13 3.85 -8.56
CA THR A 111 -10.13 2.79 -8.62
C THR A 111 -10.42 1.70 -7.60
N ALA A 112 -10.77 2.06 -6.36
CA ALA A 112 -11.14 1.12 -5.30
C ALA A 112 -12.29 0.21 -5.74
N ILE A 113 -13.38 0.80 -6.21
CA ILE A 113 -14.56 0.07 -6.69
C ILE A 113 -14.20 -0.87 -7.86
N LYS A 114 -13.37 -0.42 -8.81
CA LYS A 114 -12.93 -1.24 -9.95
C LYS A 114 -12.10 -2.44 -9.50
N VAL A 115 -11.13 -2.23 -8.61
CA VAL A 115 -10.23 -3.29 -8.11
C VAL A 115 -11.03 -4.34 -7.36
N ILE A 116 -11.92 -3.93 -6.45
CA ILE A 116 -12.67 -4.83 -5.59
C ILE A 116 -13.67 -5.67 -6.39
N ARG A 117 -14.32 -5.07 -7.39
CA ARG A 117 -15.13 -5.81 -8.36
C ARG A 117 -14.30 -6.82 -9.15
N HIS A 118 -13.12 -6.42 -9.62
CA HIS A 118 -12.25 -7.30 -10.38
C HIS A 118 -11.73 -8.49 -9.56
N LEU A 119 -11.41 -8.26 -8.28
CA LEU A 119 -11.00 -9.32 -7.34
C LEU A 119 -12.17 -10.22 -6.88
N GLY A 120 -13.42 -9.83 -7.17
CA GLY A 120 -14.60 -10.63 -6.85
C GLY A 120 -14.98 -10.62 -5.36
N ILE A 121 -14.51 -9.64 -4.59
CA ILE A 121 -14.79 -9.55 -3.15
C ILE A 121 -16.29 -9.28 -2.93
N VAL A 122 -16.90 -10.03 -2.00
CA VAL A 122 -18.26 -9.83 -1.48
C VAL A 122 -18.15 -9.78 0.04
N GLY A 123 -18.50 -8.65 0.63
CA GLY A 123 -18.21 -8.31 2.02
C GLY A 123 -17.55 -6.95 2.13
N GLU A 124 -16.61 -6.84 3.06
CA GLU A 124 -15.84 -5.62 3.35
C GLU A 124 -14.36 -5.87 3.06
N CYS A 125 -13.66 -4.84 2.58
CA CYS A 125 -12.20 -4.83 2.50
C CYS A 125 -11.61 -3.41 2.52
N ASN A 126 -10.39 -3.33 3.05
CA ASN A 126 -9.50 -2.18 2.96
C ASN A 126 -8.66 -2.21 1.67
N ILE A 127 -8.44 -1.03 1.07
CA ILE A 127 -7.47 -0.83 -0.02
C ILE A 127 -6.60 0.41 0.27
N GLN A 128 -5.29 0.27 0.00
CA GLN A 128 -4.29 1.30 0.29
C GLN A 128 -3.64 1.83 -1.00
N TYR A 129 -3.31 3.12 -1.00
CA TYR A 129 -2.72 3.85 -2.11
C TYR A 129 -1.49 4.64 -1.67
N ALA A 130 -0.51 4.72 -2.56
CA ALA A 130 0.54 5.72 -2.54
C ALA A 130 0.22 6.80 -3.58
N LEU A 131 0.03 8.05 -3.14
CA LEU A 131 -0.25 9.19 -4.03
C LEU A 131 0.93 10.16 -3.99
N SER A 132 1.47 10.49 -5.17
CA SER A 132 2.55 11.49 -5.26
C SER A 132 2.01 12.86 -4.87
N PRO A 133 2.68 13.60 -3.97
CA PRO A 133 2.31 14.99 -3.69
C PRO A 133 2.45 15.92 -4.91
N GLU A 134 3.18 15.50 -5.93
CA GLU A 134 3.53 16.27 -7.13
C GLU A 134 2.80 15.77 -8.39
N SER A 135 1.85 14.82 -8.29
CA SER A 135 1.25 14.19 -9.48
C SER A 135 0.46 15.12 -10.39
N GLU A 136 0.11 16.33 -9.95
CA GLU A 136 -0.62 17.32 -10.76
C GLU A 136 0.06 18.71 -10.78
N GLN A 137 1.37 18.75 -11.05
CA GLN A 137 1.99 19.92 -11.67
C GLN A 137 1.92 19.85 -13.20
#